data_AF-A0A4Q6BR49-F1
#
_entry.id   AF-A0A4Q6BR49-F1
#
_cell.length_a   1.000
_cell.length_b   1.000
_cell.length_c   1.000
_cell.angle_alpha   90.00
_cell.angle_beta   90.00
_cell.angle_gamma   90.00
#
_symmetry.space_group_name_H-M   'P 1'
#
loop_
_entity.id
_entity.type
_entity.pdbx_description
1 polymer ?
#
loop_
_entity_poly.entity_id
_entity_poly.type
_entity_poly.pdbx_seq_one_letter_code
_entity_poly.pdbx_strand_id
1 'polypeptide(L)'
;MRGNGHQVRICPGTPRGAGLTLRYLRIRTQFNALSGDSGDPSVMGPLKRARSAWHKNSYEILGLVNGGLPGFVHLPWSASPGFGVPVFHYHVVTPQALEADLCHLRTNGYTTLDGDAFLAHLRGDRPAERAVLLTFDDGPRNFFTVALPLLERFRARAMAFIAPGLHLDDASAEVLASPRRPMTWAELGRVHSSGLVDIECHTLESRYVPRWPE
;
A
#
# COMPACT_ATOMS: atom_id res chain seq x y z
N MET A 1 -44.59 8.97 -10.07
CA MET A 1 -43.74 9.78 -9.18
C MET A 1 -42.29 9.39 -9.44
N ARG A 2 -41.48 10.27 -10.04
CA ARG A 2 -40.07 9.99 -10.35
C ARG A 2 -39.21 10.43 -9.16
N GLY A 3 -38.57 9.47 -8.49
CA GLY A 3 -37.64 9.76 -7.39
C GLY A 3 -36.33 10.30 -7.93
N ASN A 4 -36.01 11.55 -7.57
CA ASN A 4 -34.71 12.16 -7.82
C ASN A 4 -33.66 11.49 -6.91
N GLY A 5 -32.93 10.52 -7.45
CA GLY A 5 -31.74 9.98 -6.80
C GLY A 5 -30.63 11.03 -6.79
N HIS A 6 -30.45 11.72 -5.66
CA HIS A 6 -29.24 12.50 -5.41
C HIS A 6 -28.04 11.55 -5.41
N GLN A 7 -27.31 11.46 -6.53
CA GLN A 7 -25.96 10.92 -6.51
C GLN A 7 -25.09 11.87 -5.69
N VAL A 8 -24.79 11.47 -4.45
CA VAL A 8 -23.79 12.14 -3.62
C VAL A 8 -22.48 12.14 -4.43
N ARG A 9 -21.97 13.33 -4.77
CA ARG A 9 -20.66 13.43 -5.42
C ARG A 9 -19.60 12.98 -4.42
N ILE A 10 -19.07 11.78 -4.62
CA ILE A 10 -18.02 11.20 -3.77
C ILE A 10 -16.67 11.92 -4.00
N CYS A 11 -16.50 12.68 -5.08
CA CYS A 11 -15.33 13.50 -5.35
C CYS A 11 -15.71 15.00 -5.35
N PRO A 12 -14.95 15.87 -4.67
CA PRO A 12 -15.05 17.31 -4.92
C PRO A 12 -14.74 17.60 -6.39
N GLY A 13 -15.49 18.51 -7.01
CA GLY A 13 -15.46 18.72 -8.47
C GLY A 13 -14.11 19.25 -8.94
N THR A 14 -13.31 18.39 -9.58
CA THR A 14 -12.13 18.78 -10.37
C THR A 14 -12.51 18.78 -11.86
N PRO A 15 -12.14 19.78 -12.67
CA PRO A 15 -12.49 19.81 -14.10
C PRO A 15 -11.88 18.63 -14.85
N ARG A 16 -12.70 17.97 -15.69
CA ARG A 16 -12.24 16.95 -16.64
C ARG A 16 -11.31 17.63 -17.65
N GLY A 17 -10.06 17.18 -17.74
CA GLY A 17 -9.17 17.59 -18.85
C GLY A 17 -7.81 18.17 -18.46
N ALA A 18 -7.43 18.27 -17.18
CA ALA A 18 -6.03 18.49 -16.86
C ALA A 18 -5.26 17.18 -17.10
N GLY A 19 -4.62 17.08 -18.27
CA GLY A 19 -3.73 16.00 -18.65
C GLY A 19 -2.53 15.90 -17.71
N LEU A 20 -2.75 15.37 -16.51
CA LEU A 20 -1.71 14.81 -15.67
C LEU A 20 -1.50 13.38 -16.16
N THR A 21 -0.66 13.24 -17.20
CA THR A 21 0.07 12.00 -17.44
C THR A 21 0.57 11.49 -16.08
N LEU A 22 0.52 10.19 -15.83
CA LEU A 22 1.20 9.48 -14.72
C LEU A 22 2.72 9.76 -14.75
N ARG A 23 3.14 11.01 -14.56
CA ARG A 23 4.51 11.46 -14.27
C ARG A 23 4.75 11.48 -12.76
N TYR A 24 3.69 11.27 -11.97
CA TYR A 24 3.71 11.12 -10.53
C TYR A 24 3.61 9.64 -10.14
N LEU A 25 4.44 8.80 -10.72
CA LEU A 25 4.78 7.51 -10.10
C LEU A 25 6.30 7.29 -10.18
N ARG A 26 7.05 8.31 -9.74
CA ARG A 26 8.26 7.99 -9.01
C ARG A 26 7.77 7.19 -7.82
N ILE A 27 8.21 5.93 -7.70
CA ILE A 27 8.17 5.19 -6.44
C ILE A 27 8.56 6.22 -5.39
N ARG A 28 7.56 6.74 -4.66
CA ARG A 28 7.83 7.48 -3.45
C ARG A 28 8.10 6.34 -2.50
N THR A 29 9.30 5.77 -2.60
CA THR A 29 9.96 5.11 -1.50
C THR A 29 10.01 6.23 -0.46
N GLN A 30 8.92 6.35 0.31
CA GLN A 30 8.98 7.03 1.56
C GLN A 30 9.96 6.19 2.35
N PHE A 31 11.23 6.58 2.26
CA PHE A 31 12.34 6.19 3.10
C PHE A 31 12.06 6.71 4.53
N ASN A 32 10.90 6.38 5.07
CA ASN A 32 10.56 6.53 6.47
C ASN A 32 10.29 5.13 6.97
N ALA A 33 11.40 4.44 7.15
CA ALA A 33 11.54 3.31 8.04
C ALA A 33 10.74 3.55 9.33
N LEU A 34 9.64 2.82 9.48
CA LEU A 34 9.29 2.26 10.78
C LEU A 34 10.41 1.28 11.14
N SER A 35 11.43 1.79 11.83
CA SER A 35 12.16 0.97 12.79
C SER A 35 11.28 0.89 14.04
N GLY A 36 11.23 -0.27 14.69
CA GLY A 36 10.67 -0.44 16.03
C GLY A 36 11.47 0.29 17.12
N ASP A 37 11.93 1.51 16.83
CA ASP A 37 12.48 2.46 17.77
C ASP A 37 11.53 3.66 17.73
N SER A 38 10.88 3.94 18.85
CA SER A 38 9.81 4.93 19.04
C SER A 38 10.31 6.38 18.94
N GLY A 39 11.01 6.72 17.87
CA GLY A 39 11.56 8.04 17.60
C GLY A 39 10.90 8.67 16.38
N ASP A 40 10.36 9.88 16.55
CA ASP A 40 9.92 10.72 15.44
C ASP A 40 11.06 10.89 14.41
N PRO A 41 10.86 10.56 13.12
CA PRO A 41 11.89 10.70 12.09
C PRO A 41 12.40 12.15 11.97
N SER A 42 11.62 13.16 12.37
CA SER A 42 12.06 14.56 12.44
C SER A 42 13.18 14.82 13.47
N VAL A 43 13.35 13.90 14.44
CA VAL A 43 14.29 13.99 15.57
C VAL A 43 15.56 13.14 15.35
N MET A 44 15.58 12.30 14.31
CA MET A 44 16.71 11.40 14.04
C MET A 44 17.87 12.12 13.35
N GLY A 45 19.03 12.18 14.01
CA GLY A 45 20.25 12.78 13.46
C GLY A 45 20.73 12.10 12.17
N PRO A 46 21.45 12.83 11.29
CA PRO A 46 21.79 12.39 9.93
C PRO A 46 22.56 11.06 9.89
N LEU A 47 23.45 10.81 10.87
CA LEU A 47 24.19 9.55 11.01
C LEU A 47 23.29 8.35 11.30
N LYS A 48 22.27 8.50 12.15
CA LYS A 48 21.31 7.42 12.44
C LYS A 48 20.46 7.09 11.22
N ARG A 49 20.04 8.11 10.46
CA ARG A 49 19.33 7.91 9.19
C ARG A 49 20.19 7.19 8.16
N ALA A 50 21.44 7.63 7.97
CA ALA A 50 22.38 6.99 7.06
C ALA A 50 22.65 5.53 7.46
N ARG A 51 22.85 5.26 8.75
CA ARG A 51 23.04 3.89 9.27
C ARG A 51 21.80 3.02 9.05
N SER A 52 20.60 3.53 9.34
CA SER A 52 19.34 2.79 9.12
C SER A 52 19.12 2.50 7.64
N ALA A 53 19.33 3.50 6.77
CA ALA A 53 19.25 3.33 5.33
C ALA A 53 20.25 2.30 4.82
N TRP A 54 21.51 2.35 5.28
CA TRP A 54 22.52 1.34 4.94
C TRP A 54 22.10 -0.06 5.39
N HIS A 55 21.65 -0.21 6.64
CA HIS A 55 21.26 -1.51 7.18
C HIS A 55 20.06 -2.13 6.46
N LYS A 56 19.17 -1.29 5.92
CA LYS A 56 17.99 -1.73 5.16
C LYS A 56 18.28 -2.02 3.70
N ASN A 57 19.27 -1.35 3.09
CA ASN A 57 19.45 -1.36 1.63
C ASN A 57 20.84 -1.85 1.18
N SER A 58 21.69 -2.32 2.10
CA SER A 58 23.09 -2.65 1.76
C SER A 58 23.18 -3.74 0.71
N TYR A 59 22.25 -4.69 0.69
CA TYR A 59 22.26 -5.80 -0.25
C TYR A 59 21.78 -5.39 -1.65
N GLU A 60 20.82 -4.47 -1.73
CA GLU A 60 20.38 -3.85 -2.98
C GLU A 60 21.50 -2.99 -3.58
N ILE A 61 22.23 -2.24 -2.73
CA ILE A 61 23.39 -1.47 -3.16
C ILE A 61 24.50 -2.40 -3.68
N LEU A 62 24.81 -3.47 -2.94
CA LEU A 62 25.81 -4.46 -3.36
C LEU A 62 25.37 -5.20 -4.64
N GLY A 63 24.10 -5.57 -4.73
CA GLY A 63 23.52 -6.21 -5.91
C GLY A 63 23.55 -5.30 -7.14
N LEU A 64 23.35 -3.99 -6.97
CA LEU A 64 23.48 -3.01 -8.04
C LEU A 64 24.94 -2.90 -8.50
N VAL A 65 25.88 -2.79 -7.56
CA VAL A 65 27.32 -2.65 -7.86
C VAL A 65 27.88 -3.90 -8.53
N ASN A 66 27.44 -5.09 -8.11
CA ASN A 66 27.94 -6.36 -8.61
C ASN A 66 27.14 -6.92 -9.80
N GLY A 67 26.13 -6.20 -10.30
CA GLY A 67 25.26 -6.67 -11.38
C GLY A 67 24.36 -7.86 -11.00
N GLY A 68 24.19 -8.13 -9.71
CA GLY A 68 23.35 -9.21 -9.19
C GLY A 68 21.85 -8.90 -9.15
N LEU A 69 21.46 -7.65 -9.44
CA LEU A 69 20.04 -7.30 -9.58
C LEU A 69 19.52 -7.61 -10.99
N PRO A 70 18.29 -8.12 -11.14
CA PRO A 70 17.67 -8.34 -12.43
C PRO A 70 17.65 -7.08 -13.31
N GLY A 71 17.76 -7.26 -14.64
CA GLY A 71 17.77 -6.19 -15.65
C GLY A 71 16.70 -5.13 -15.46
N PHE A 72 15.47 -5.55 -15.17
CA PHE A 72 14.32 -4.63 -15.03
C PHE A 72 14.43 -3.64 -13.87
N VAL A 73 15.33 -3.87 -12.90
CA VAL A 73 15.52 -2.97 -11.75
C VAL A 73 16.28 -1.70 -12.14
N HIS A 74 17.20 -1.79 -13.09
CA HIS A 74 18.08 -0.69 -13.50
C HIS A 74 17.85 -0.21 -14.94
N LEU A 75 17.08 -0.95 -15.75
CA LEU A 75 16.66 -0.51 -17.07
C LEU A 75 15.63 0.64 -16.96
N PRO A 76 15.68 1.64 -17.85
CA PRO A 76 14.67 2.69 -17.90
C PRO A 76 13.29 2.07 -18.16
N TRP A 77 12.25 2.60 -17.50
CA TRP A 77 10.86 2.11 -17.59
C TRP A 77 10.38 1.90 -19.03
N SER A 78 10.84 2.73 -19.98
CA SER A 78 10.52 2.63 -21.40
C SER A 78 11.13 1.43 -22.12
N ALA A 79 12.12 0.75 -21.53
CA ALA A 79 12.78 -0.42 -22.09
C ALA A 79 12.14 -1.75 -21.65
N SER A 80 11.17 -1.72 -20.73
CA SER A 80 10.38 -2.90 -20.39
C SER A 80 9.15 -2.94 -21.30
N PRO A 81 9.07 -3.89 -22.25
CA PRO A 81 7.96 -3.93 -23.19
C PRO A 81 6.71 -4.47 -22.47
N GLY A 82 5.70 -3.59 -22.30
CA GLY A 82 4.31 -3.98 -22.04
C GLY A 82 3.90 -4.13 -20.58
N PHE A 83 2.81 -3.45 -20.23
CA PHE A 83 1.82 -3.83 -19.21
C PHE A 83 2.33 -4.15 -17.80
N GLY A 84 2.75 -3.12 -17.06
CA GLY A 84 2.75 -3.17 -15.60
C GLY A 84 1.45 -2.58 -15.05
N VAL A 85 0.75 -3.28 -14.16
CA VAL A 85 -0.30 -2.68 -13.33
C VAL A 85 0.40 -1.77 -12.31
N PRO A 86 0.11 -0.45 -12.26
CA PRO A 86 0.67 0.42 -11.24
C PRO A 86 0.27 -0.06 -9.84
N VAL A 87 1.28 -0.25 -8.98
CA VAL A 87 1.09 -0.65 -7.58
C VAL A 87 1.30 0.55 -6.68
N PHE A 88 0.30 0.89 -5.90
CA PHE A 88 0.37 1.90 -4.84
C PHE A 88 0.65 1.17 -3.53
N HIS A 89 1.65 1.64 -2.81
CA HIS A 89 2.12 1.03 -1.58
C HIS A 89 1.95 2.00 -0.42
N TYR A 90 1.25 1.53 0.62
CA TYR A 90 0.90 2.31 1.79
C TYR A 90 1.28 1.55 3.07
N HIS A 91 1.61 2.30 4.12
CA HIS A 91 1.73 1.77 5.48
C HIS A 91 0.71 2.45 6.39
N VAL A 92 0.87 3.77 6.56
CA VAL A 92 -0.05 4.63 7.32
C VAL A 92 -0.52 5.75 6.41
N VAL A 93 -1.83 6.01 6.40
CA VAL A 93 -2.46 7.02 5.55
C VAL A 93 -3.21 8.06 6.37
N THR A 94 -3.26 9.29 5.84
CA THR A 94 -4.22 10.28 6.29
C THR A 94 -5.51 10.16 5.46
N PRO A 95 -6.68 10.49 6.03
CA PRO A 95 -7.94 10.45 5.27
C PRO A 95 -7.87 11.26 3.98
N GLN A 96 -7.29 12.46 4.03
CA GLN A 96 -7.23 13.38 2.89
C GLN A 96 -6.32 12.88 1.77
N ALA A 97 -5.18 12.27 2.11
CA ALA A 97 -4.25 11.75 1.11
C ALA A 97 -4.86 10.56 0.37
N LEU A 98 -5.38 9.58 1.11
CA LEU A 98 -5.99 8.39 0.50
C LEU A 98 -7.28 8.75 -0.26
N GLU A 99 -8.11 9.66 0.26
CA GLU A 99 -9.29 10.15 -0.46
C GLU A 99 -8.92 10.84 -1.77
N ALA A 100 -7.86 11.65 -1.79
CA ALA A 100 -7.39 12.30 -3.00
C ALA A 100 -6.92 11.28 -4.05
N ASP A 101 -6.16 10.27 -3.63
CA ASP A 101 -5.71 9.18 -4.50
C ASP A 101 -6.90 8.40 -5.08
N LEU A 102 -7.82 7.93 -4.24
CA LEU A 102 -9.02 7.19 -4.68
C LEU A 102 -9.93 8.04 -5.57
N CYS A 103 -10.02 9.34 -5.30
CA CYS A 103 -10.77 10.27 -6.14
C CYS A 103 -10.12 10.47 -7.51
N HIS A 104 -8.80 10.60 -7.55
CA HIS A 104 -8.05 10.69 -8.80
C HIS A 104 -8.25 9.42 -9.63
N LEU A 105 -8.08 8.24 -9.02
CA LEU A 105 -8.27 6.95 -9.68
C LEU A 105 -9.67 6.83 -10.29
N ARG A 106 -10.72 7.06 -9.49
CA ARG A 106 -12.10 6.98 -9.99
C ARG A 106 -12.40 7.99 -11.09
N THR A 107 -11.97 9.25 -10.92
CA THR A 107 -12.27 10.32 -11.88
C THR A 107 -11.58 10.08 -13.23
N ASN A 108 -10.44 9.39 -13.23
CA ASN A 108 -9.70 9.03 -14.43
C ASN A 108 -10.04 7.61 -14.96
N GLY A 109 -11.05 6.95 -14.39
CA GLY A 109 -11.54 5.66 -14.86
C GLY A 109 -10.62 4.48 -14.55
N TYR A 110 -9.79 4.58 -13.51
CA TYR A 110 -9.03 3.44 -13.00
C TYR A 110 -9.90 2.50 -12.17
N THR A 111 -9.62 1.21 -12.28
CA THR A 111 -10.23 0.14 -11.50
C THR A 111 -9.18 -0.45 -10.58
N THR A 112 -9.54 -0.63 -9.31
CA THR A 112 -8.67 -1.27 -8.32
C THR A 112 -8.87 -2.78 -8.37
N LEU A 113 -7.77 -3.53 -8.37
CA LEU A 113 -7.79 -4.99 -8.45
C LEU A 113 -7.70 -5.65 -7.06
N ASP A 114 -8.30 -6.84 -6.95
CA ASP A 114 -7.98 -7.84 -5.93
C ASP A 114 -6.91 -8.81 -6.47
N GLY A 115 -6.51 -9.79 -5.64
CA GLY A 115 -5.51 -10.81 -5.95
C GLY A 115 -5.87 -11.65 -7.16
N ASP A 116 -7.10 -12.14 -7.24
CA ASP A 116 -7.58 -12.95 -8.35
C ASP A 116 -7.60 -12.16 -9.67
N ALA A 117 -8.11 -10.94 -9.67
CA ALA A 117 -8.12 -10.10 -10.87
C ALA A 117 -6.70 -9.69 -11.28
N PHE A 118 -5.81 -9.45 -10.32
CA PHE A 118 -4.41 -9.18 -10.60
C PHE A 118 -3.71 -10.39 -11.24
N LEU A 119 -3.91 -11.59 -10.70
CA LEU A 119 -3.37 -12.82 -11.27
C LEU A 119 -3.92 -13.09 -12.69
N ALA A 120 -5.23 -12.92 -12.89
CA ALA A 120 -5.86 -13.07 -14.20
C ALA A 120 -5.33 -12.03 -15.22
N HIS A 121 -5.04 -10.81 -14.75
CA HIS A 121 -4.42 -9.78 -15.59
C HIS A 121 -3.02 -10.20 -16.03
N LEU A 122 -2.17 -10.67 -15.10
CA LEU A 122 -0.81 -11.13 -15.39
C LEU A 122 -0.77 -12.32 -16.35
N ARG A 123 -1.78 -13.18 -16.31
CA ARG A 123 -1.93 -14.32 -17.24
C ARG A 123 -2.47 -13.94 -18.61
N GLY A 124 -3.02 -12.73 -18.77
CA GLY A 124 -3.68 -12.29 -20.00
C GLY A 124 -5.11 -12.81 -20.16
N ASP A 125 -5.69 -13.43 -19.14
CA ASP A 125 -7.04 -14.03 -19.20
C ASP A 125 -8.15 -12.96 -19.17
N ARG A 126 -7.94 -11.89 -18.40
CA ARG A 126 -8.88 -10.76 -18.24
C ARG A 126 -8.11 -9.44 -18.08
N PRO A 127 -7.44 -8.97 -19.14
CA PRO A 127 -6.67 -7.73 -19.06
C PRO A 127 -7.60 -6.54 -18.79
N ALA A 128 -7.15 -5.65 -17.92
CA ALA A 128 -7.87 -4.45 -17.52
C ALA A 128 -7.04 -3.23 -17.91
N GLU A 129 -7.53 -2.43 -18.86
CA GLU A 129 -6.76 -1.35 -19.48
C GLU A 129 -6.34 -0.24 -18.50
N ARG A 130 -7.14 0.00 -17.46
CA ARG A 130 -6.88 1.01 -16.43
C ARG A 130 -6.89 0.37 -15.05
N ALA A 131 -6.18 -0.74 -14.89
CA ALA A 131 -6.01 -1.37 -13.60
C ALA A 131 -4.99 -0.63 -12.73
N VAL A 132 -5.21 -0.62 -11.43
CA VAL A 132 -4.20 -0.34 -10.41
C VAL A 132 -4.34 -1.35 -9.27
N LEU A 133 -3.25 -1.58 -8.55
CA LEU A 133 -3.26 -2.37 -7.33
C LEU A 133 -2.98 -1.46 -6.13
N LEU A 134 -3.77 -1.58 -5.08
CA LEU A 134 -3.54 -0.89 -3.81
C LEU A 134 -3.04 -1.92 -2.80
N THR A 135 -1.87 -1.68 -2.21
CA THR A 135 -1.24 -2.55 -1.22
C THR A 135 -1.00 -1.81 0.08
N PHE A 136 -1.25 -2.47 1.19
CA PHE A 136 -1.04 -1.96 2.53
C PHE A 136 -0.27 -2.96 3.38
N ASP A 137 0.82 -2.53 4.00
CA ASP A 137 1.68 -3.43 4.77
C ASP A 137 1.52 -3.25 6.29
N ASP A 138 2.11 -4.19 7.04
CA ASP A 138 2.24 -4.25 8.51
C ASP A 138 0.95 -4.46 9.30
N GLY A 139 -0.20 -4.04 8.78
CA GLY A 139 -1.49 -4.12 9.48
C GLY A 139 -1.70 -3.13 10.64
N PRO A 140 -1.32 -1.83 10.52
CA PRO A 140 -1.58 -0.86 11.59
C PRO A 140 -3.09 -0.63 11.76
N ARG A 141 -3.54 -0.30 12.98
CA ARG A 141 -4.94 0.06 13.26
C ARG A 141 -5.46 1.20 12.36
N ASN A 142 -4.57 2.06 11.89
CA ASN A 142 -4.88 3.11 10.90
C ASN A 142 -5.58 2.55 9.65
N PHE A 143 -5.22 1.36 9.18
CA PHE A 143 -5.92 0.72 8.06
C PHE A 143 -7.41 0.57 8.37
N PHE A 144 -7.73 0.01 9.53
CA PHE A 144 -9.11 -0.21 9.96
C PHE A 144 -9.91 1.08 10.18
N THR A 145 -9.28 2.10 10.77
CA THR A 145 -9.99 3.33 11.15
C THR A 145 -10.03 4.39 10.05
N VAL A 146 -9.12 4.32 9.06
CA VAL A 146 -9.00 5.32 7.99
C VAL A 146 -9.16 4.68 6.61
N ALA A 147 -8.39 3.64 6.29
CA ALA A 147 -8.38 3.08 4.94
C ALA A 147 -9.67 2.31 4.62
N LEU A 148 -10.10 1.38 5.48
CA LEU A 148 -11.28 0.56 5.24
C LEU A 148 -12.55 1.39 4.96
N PRO A 149 -12.92 2.42 5.76
CA PRO A 149 -14.10 3.25 5.46
C PRO A 149 -14.00 3.98 4.11
N LEU A 150 -12.78 4.36 3.70
CA LEU A 150 -12.56 4.98 2.39
C LEU A 150 -12.69 3.95 1.26
N LEU A 151 -12.14 2.75 1.42
CA LEU A 151 -12.32 1.66 0.46
C LEU A 151 -13.79 1.30 0.27
N GLU A 152 -14.56 1.18 1.36
CA GLU A 152 -16.01 0.96 1.33
C GLU A 152 -16.75 2.07 0.57
N ARG A 153 -16.47 3.33 0.91
CA ARG A 153 -17.11 4.49 0.29
C ARG A 153 -16.82 4.61 -1.21
N PHE A 154 -15.61 4.23 -1.63
CA PHE A 154 -15.20 4.26 -3.03
C PHE A 154 -15.48 2.94 -3.77
N ARG A 155 -15.91 1.89 -3.07
CA ARG A 155 -15.98 0.51 -3.57
C ARG A 155 -14.66 0.07 -4.22
N ALA A 156 -13.56 0.44 -3.59
CA ALA A 156 -12.22 0.12 -4.04
C ALA A 156 -11.73 -1.18 -3.41
N ARG A 157 -10.95 -1.95 -4.17
CA ARG A 157 -10.29 -3.18 -3.74
C ARG A 157 -8.84 -2.92 -3.33
N ALA A 158 -8.32 -3.70 -2.41
CA ALA A 158 -6.93 -3.63 -1.95
C ALA A 158 -6.42 -4.99 -1.49
N MET A 159 -5.10 -5.14 -1.41
CA MET A 159 -4.44 -6.22 -0.67
C MET A 159 -3.80 -5.64 0.60
N ALA A 160 -3.94 -6.34 1.71
CA ALA A 160 -3.28 -6.01 2.95
C ALA A 160 -2.32 -7.14 3.33
N PHE A 161 -1.02 -6.85 3.33
CA PHE A 161 0.02 -7.79 3.78
C PHE A 161 0.20 -7.63 5.29
N ILE A 162 -0.23 -8.65 6.03
CA ILE A 162 -0.32 -8.64 7.49
C ILE A 162 0.81 -9.48 8.08
N ALA A 163 1.46 -8.96 9.12
CA ALA A 163 2.47 -9.70 9.90
C ALA A 163 1.82 -10.29 11.17
N PRO A 164 1.26 -11.52 11.12
CA PRO A 164 0.36 -12.06 12.16
C PRO A 164 0.92 -12.05 13.59
N GLY A 165 2.24 -12.17 13.77
CA GLY A 165 2.91 -12.12 15.06
C GLY A 165 2.88 -10.75 15.76
N LEU A 166 2.41 -9.70 15.08
CA LEU A 166 2.21 -8.37 15.67
C LEU A 166 0.78 -8.17 16.24
N HIS A 167 -0.14 -9.11 15.99
CA HIS A 167 -1.56 -8.96 16.33
C HIS A 167 -1.91 -9.77 17.57
N LEU A 168 -2.43 -9.08 18.58
CA LEU A 168 -2.74 -9.66 19.88
C LEU A 168 -4.25 -9.90 20.02
N ASP A 169 -4.62 -11.05 20.58
CA ASP A 169 -5.99 -11.33 21.05
C ASP A 169 -6.25 -10.63 22.39
N ASP A 170 -5.31 -10.78 23.35
CA ASP A 170 -5.45 -10.31 24.74
C ASP A 170 -4.49 -9.16 25.08
N ALA A 171 -4.61 -8.04 24.38
CA ALA A 171 -3.85 -6.83 24.69
C ALA A 171 -4.42 -6.10 25.92
N SER A 172 -3.54 -5.54 26.77
CA SER A 172 -3.96 -4.70 27.89
C SER A 172 -4.74 -3.46 27.41
N ALA A 173 -5.58 -2.89 28.29
CA ALA A 173 -6.35 -1.69 27.96
C ALA A 173 -5.46 -0.52 27.51
N GLU A 174 -4.26 -0.40 28.07
CA GLU A 174 -3.26 0.60 27.69
C GLU A 174 -2.75 0.40 26.25
N VAL A 175 -2.42 -0.84 25.88
CA VAL A 175 -2.00 -1.18 24.51
C VAL A 175 -3.14 -0.92 23.54
N LEU A 176 -4.37 -1.32 23.88
CA LEU A 176 -5.56 -1.12 23.05
C LEU A 176 -5.90 0.37 22.84
N ALA A 177 -5.60 1.22 23.82
CA ALA A 177 -5.80 2.66 23.76
C ALA A 177 -4.79 3.36 22.81
N SER A 178 -3.63 2.74 22.55
CA SER A 178 -2.64 3.31 21.64
C SER A 178 -3.21 3.43 20.22
N PRO A 179 -3.16 4.61 19.57
CA PRO A 179 -3.61 4.76 18.19
C PRO A 179 -2.62 4.15 17.18
N ARG A 180 -1.37 3.88 17.60
CA ARG A 180 -0.30 3.33 16.76
C ARG A 180 -0.14 1.81 16.86
N ARG A 181 -1.06 1.13 17.54
CA ARG A 181 -1.03 -0.33 17.64
C ARG A 181 -1.35 -1.01 16.30
N PRO A 182 -0.95 -2.27 16.11
CA PRO A 182 -1.49 -3.14 15.08
C PRO A 182 -3.01 -3.34 15.26
N MET A 183 -3.71 -3.72 14.19
CA MET A 183 -5.11 -4.15 14.29
C MET A 183 -5.26 -5.32 15.27
N THR A 184 -6.40 -5.45 15.94
CA THR A 184 -6.71 -6.72 16.63
C THR A 184 -7.20 -7.76 15.62
N TRP A 185 -7.23 -9.04 16.01
CA TRP A 185 -7.83 -10.09 15.20
C TRP A 185 -9.31 -9.84 14.90
N ALA A 186 -10.06 -9.26 15.84
CA ALA A 186 -11.45 -8.87 15.60
C ALA A 186 -11.58 -7.75 14.55
N GLU A 187 -10.67 -6.77 14.55
CA GLU A 187 -10.62 -5.71 13.53
C GLU A 187 -10.23 -6.28 12.16
N LEU A 188 -9.25 -7.19 12.10
CA LEU A 188 -8.88 -7.92 10.88
C LEU A 188 -10.01 -8.79 10.34
N GLY A 189 -10.74 -9.49 11.20
CA GLY A 189 -11.93 -10.27 10.80
C GLY A 189 -12.98 -9.38 10.15
N ARG A 190 -13.16 -8.15 10.65
CA ARG A 190 -14.02 -7.15 10.02
C ARG A 190 -13.48 -6.68 8.67
N VAL A 191 -12.18 -6.42 8.55
CA VAL A 191 -11.54 -6.09 7.27
C VAL A 191 -11.82 -7.18 6.24
N HIS A 192 -11.57 -8.45 6.59
CA HIS A 192 -11.82 -9.59 5.71
C HIS A 192 -13.29 -9.68 5.30
N SER A 193 -14.21 -9.55 6.25
CA SER A 193 -15.65 -9.64 6.00
C SER A 193 -16.21 -8.56 5.06
N SER A 194 -15.46 -7.48 4.82
CA SER A 194 -15.87 -6.43 3.87
C SER A 194 -15.95 -6.94 2.42
N GLY A 195 -15.21 -8.00 2.09
CA GLY A 195 -15.06 -8.51 0.72
C GLY A 195 -14.35 -7.54 -0.23
N LEU A 196 -13.71 -6.49 0.28
CA LEU A 196 -12.96 -5.50 -0.48
C LEU A 196 -11.44 -5.66 -0.32
N VAL A 197 -10.99 -6.42 0.68
CA VAL A 197 -9.59 -6.51 1.06
C VAL A 197 -9.16 -7.96 1.14
N ASP A 198 -8.18 -8.33 0.32
CA ASP A 198 -7.49 -9.60 0.43
C ASP A 198 -6.44 -9.49 1.55
N ILE A 199 -6.43 -10.47 2.45
CA ILE A 199 -5.45 -10.55 3.53
C ILE A 199 -4.35 -11.50 3.10
N GLU A 200 -3.14 -10.96 2.98
CA GLU A 200 -1.95 -11.65 2.53
C GLU A 200 -0.85 -11.64 3.61
N CYS A 201 0.22 -12.40 3.41
CA CYS A 201 1.27 -12.59 4.42
C CYS A 201 2.43 -11.60 4.29
N HIS A 202 2.79 -10.93 5.39
CA HIS A 202 3.99 -10.09 5.51
C HIS A 202 5.07 -10.74 6.41
N THR A 203 5.22 -12.06 6.31
CA THR A 203 5.98 -12.92 7.25
C THR A 203 5.41 -12.92 8.66
N LEU A 204 5.94 -13.72 9.60
CA LEU A 204 5.40 -13.80 10.95
C LEU A 204 5.48 -12.45 11.69
N GLU A 205 6.62 -11.77 11.67
CA GLU A 205 6.86 -10.55 12.48
C GLU A 205 7.48 -9.41 11.65
N SER A 206 7.49 -9.50 10.32
CA SER A 206 8.22 -8.58 9.43
C SER A 206 9.70 -8.40 9.84
N ARG A 207 10.31 -9.49 10.35
CA ARG A 207 11.73 -9.48 10.71
C ARG A 207 12.56 -9.47 9.44
N TYR A 208 13.70 -8.79 9.51
CA TYR A 208 14.73 -8.95 8.49
C TYR A 208 15.06 -10.44 8.34
N VAL A 209 14.98 -10.97 7.12
CA VAL A 209 15.30 -12.37 6.82
C VAL A 209 16.72 -12.40 6.24
N PRO A 210 17.76 -12.57 7.07
CA PRO A 210 19.11 -12.74 6.57
C PRO A 210 19.21 -14.13 5.94
N ARG A 211 19.20 -14.18 4.60
CA ARG A 211 19.46 -15.34 3.72
C ARG A 211 18.21 -16.10 3.27
N TRP A 212 17.93 -15.97 1.99
CA TRP A 212 17.31 -17.02 1.17
C TRP A 212 18.38 -18.09 0.92
N PRO A 213 18.11 -19.40 1.00
CA PRO A 213 19.10 -20.40 0.60
C PRO A 213 19.36 -20.25 -0.90
N GLU A 214 20.63 -20.11 -1.27
CA GLU A 214 21.11 -20.25 -2.66
C GLU A 214 20.80 -21.65 -3.21
#